data_AF-A0A920J7N8-F1
#
_entry.id   AF-A0A920J7N8-F1
#
_cell.length_a   1.000
_cell.length_b   1.000
_cell.length_c   1.000
_cell.angle_alpha   90.00
_cell.angle_beta   90.00
_cell.angle_gamma   90.00
#
_symmetry.space_group_name_H-M   'P 1'
#
loop_
_entity.id
_entity.type
_entity.pdbx_description
1 polymer ?
#
loop_
_entity_poly.entity_id
_entity_poly.type
_entity_poly.pdbx_seq_one_letter_code
_entity_poly.pdbx_strand_id
1 'polypeptide(L)' 'MVQGFGGVVTKLTDEQANYIDVPKEGPFKKDSYKY' A
#
# COMPACT_ATOMS: atom_id res chain seq x y z
N MET A 1 -0.11 5.38 13.68
CA MET A 1 1.01 4.44 13.91
C MET A 1 2.25 4.70 13.05
N VAL A 2 2.19 5.22 11.81
CA VAL A 2 3.41 5.56 11.02
C VAL A 2 3.76 7.04 11.07
N GLN A 3 2.80 7.92 10.79
CA GLN A 3 2.98 9.38 10.86
C GLN A 3 3.39 9.88 12.26
N GLY A 4 2.95 9.19 13.32
CA GLY A 4 3.32 9.52 14.71
C GLY A 4 4.80 9.31 15.04
N PHE A 5 5.55 8.57 14.21
CA PHE A 5 7.01 8.42 14.30
C PHE A 5 7.74 9.22 13.21
N GLY A 6 7.07 10.17 12.55
CA GLY A 6 7.65 10.96 11.45
C GLY A 6 7.79 10.19 10.13
N GLY A 7 7.23 8.98 10.02
CA GLY A 7 7.27 8.22 8.78
C GLY A 7 6.34 8.80 7.71
N VAL A 8 6.83 8.88 6.47
CA VAL A 8 6.05 9.29 5.29
C VAL A 8 5.88 8.08 4.37
N VAL A 9 4.64 7.72 4.07
CA VAL A 9 4.31 6.60 3.18
C VAL A 9 4.10 7.11 1.76
N THR A 10 4.83 6.53 0.81
CA THR A 10 4.66 6.83 -0.62
C THR A 10 3.28 6.36 -1.10
N LYS A 11 2.61 7.20 -1.89
CA LYS A 11 1.33 6.86 -2.53
C LYS A 11 1.59 6.22 -3.90
N LEU A 12 0.87 5.13 -4.18
CA LEU A 12 0.92 4.49 -5.50
C LEU A 12 0.36 5.43 -6.57
N THR A 13 0.92 5.37 -7.77
CA THR A 13 0.25 5.88 -8.97
C THR A 13 -0.82 4.88 -9.43
N ASP A 14 -1.72 5.32 -10.31
CA ASP A 14 -2.74 4.43 -10.87
C ASP A 14 -2.10 3.29 -11.69
N GLU A 15 -1.04 3.60 -12.43
CA GLU A 15 -0.26 2.62 -13.18
C GLU A 15 0.37 1.57 -12.25
N GLN A 16 0.98 1.99 -11.13
CA GLN A 16 1.61 1.08 -10.18
C GLN A 16 0.59 0.18 -9.49
N ALA A 17 -0.56 0.74 -9.06
CA ALA A 17 -1.64 -0.01 -8.44
C ALA A 17 -2.18 -1.10 -9.38
N ASN A 18 -2.40 -0.73 -10.64
CA ASN A 18 -2.82 -1.66 -11.69
C ASN A 18 -1.74 -2.72 -11.99
N TYR A 19 -0.47 -2.32 -12.01
CA TYR A 19 0.65 -3.23 -12.32
C TYR A 19 0.77 -4.37 -11.31
N ILE A 20 0.55 -4.11 -10.02
CA ILE A 20 0.62 -5.12 -8.96
C ILE A 20 -0.75 -5.70 -8.58
N ASP A 21 -1.80 -5.32 -9.31
CA ASP A 21 -3.18 -5.77 -9.09
C ASP A 21 -3.69 -5.55 -7.65
N VAL A 22 -3.55 -4.31 -7.16
CA VAL A 22 -4.12 -3.91 -5.86
C VAL A 22 -4.86 -2.57 -5.96
N PRO A 23 -5.88 -2.31 -5.13
CA PRO A 23 -6.49 -1.00 -5.03
C PRO A 23 -5.51 0.04 -4.49
N LYS A 24 -5.60 1.28 -4.97
CA LYS A 24 -4.72 2.40 -4.59
C LYS A 24 -4.76 2.75 -3.09
N GLU A 25 -5.92 2.56 -2.45
CA GLU A 25 -6.14 2.80 -1.02
C GLU A 25 -6.10 1.49 -0.20
N GLY A 26 -5.74 0.38 -0.84
CA GLY A 26 -5.69 -0.95 -0.23
C GLY A 26 -7.04 -1.69 -0.24
N PRO A 27 -7.08 -2.93 0.29
CA PRO A 27 -5.97 -3.66 0.94
C PRO A 27 -4.79 -3.92 -0.01
N PHE A 28 -3.55 -3.79 0.51
CA PHE A 28 -2.33 -3.83 -0.30
C PHE A 28 -1.68 -5.21 -0.44
N LYS A 29 -2.22 -6.23 0.23
CA LYS A 29 -1.74 -7.61 0.27
C LYS A 29 -2.93 -8.55 0.47
N LYS A 30 -2.77 -9.81 0.06
CA LYS A 30 -3.76 -10.88 0.25
C LYS A 30 -3.81 -11.31 1.72
N ASP A 31 -4.92 -11.90 2.14
CA ASP A 31 -5.13 -12.34 3.53
C ASP A 31 -4.12 -13.38 4.02
N SER A 32 -3.54 -14.19 3.12
CA SER A 32 -2.50 -15.17 3.45
C SER A 32 -1.12 -14.56 3.68
N TYR A 33 -0.96 -13.25 3.47
CA TYR A 33 0.31 -12.55 3.65
C TYR A 33 0.65 -12.41 5.14
N LYS A 34 1.88 -12.79 5.50
CA LYS A 34 2.33 -12.86 6.90
C LYS A 34 2.92 -11.58 7.46
N TYR A 35 2.87 -10.50 6.67
CA TYR A 35 3.55 -9.21 6.91
C TYR A 35 5.06 -9.35 6.83
#